data_AF-A0A8S1ER25-F1
#
_entry.id   AF-A0A8S1ER25-F1
#
_cell.length_a   1.000
_cell.length_b   1.000
_cell.length_c   1.000
_cell.angle_alpha   90.00
_cell.angle_beta   90.00
_cell.angle_gamma   90.00
#
_symmetry.space_group_name_H-M   'P 1'
#
loop_
_entity.id
_entity.type
_entity.pdbx_description
1 polymer ?
#
loop_
_entity_poly.entity_id
_entity_poly.type
_entity_poly.pdbx_seq_one_letter_code
_entity_poly.pdbx_strand_id
1 'polypeptide(L)'
;MHQLSHLDRSLAIKNGSNLCIDRLLIIEAALILWSYIECGSMYYMLCRSPQYHPNLRLLLKHLVGQYFVSMACRLVQIFYEYDCTLAQSREFDDIKSPFFYATVLRNCLVFIAFSFAPVTMIERLLASFLMADYEKKPRRYISILLIVILYGWAVFCGITFIFELLPTYFHGISSLSLNFCALLACFFNEYYNRRKLANSLVASKDIPNYSLSQRYQISENLKTAMLFKRGIVVAIFFSILCVIMILLSSIYKSDNMFNWIQIGFNYAAIIYGVGIPAAMYYYDENWKRDLIMFFNKWVLRKLPATVNAERSLKSTFGERMIHEKNRETAIYFQQLQQDWSEKTQKTHV
;
A
#
# COMPACT_ATOMS: atom_id res chain seq x y z
N MET A 1 8.57 -29.86 -11.30
CA MET A 1 9.20 -28.53 -11.21
C MET A 1 8.56 -27.60 -12.26
N HIS A 2 7.22 -27.53 -12.33
CA HIS A 2 6.53 -27.14 -13.57
C HIS A 2 5.57 -25.94 -13.46
N GLN A 3 5.58 -25.16 -12.37
CA GLN A 3 4.78 -23.92 -12.25
C GLN A 3 5.64 -22.65 -12.29
N LEU A 4 6.83 -22.69 -12.90
CA LEU A 4 7.56 -21.46 -13.19
C LEU A 4 6.71 -20.60 -14.13
N SER A 5 6.53 -19.33 -13.81
CA SER A 5 5.77 -18.33 -14.57
C SER A 5 6.49 -18.00 -15.91
N HIS A 6 6.65 -18.99 -16.77
CA HIS A 6 7.34 -18.86 -18.05
C HIS A 6 6.32 -19.07 -19.17
N LEU A 7 6.49 -18.35 -20.27
CA LEU A 7 5.67 -18.53 -21.45
C LEU A 7 6.12 -19.79 -22.19
N ASP A 8 5.18 -20.63 -22.60
CA ASP A 8 5.43 -21.76 -23.49
C ASP A 8 5.60 -21.25 -24.92
N ARG A 9 6.84 -21.00 -25.32
CA ARG A 9 7.19 -20.51 -26.66
C ARG A 9 6.94 -21.55 -27.75
N SER A 10 7.04 -22.83 -27.43
CA SER A 10 6.78 -23.91 -28.38
C SER A 10 5.31 -23.90 -28.82
N LEU A 11 4.42 -23.67 -27.87
CA LEU A 11 2.99 -23.51 -28.09
C LEU A 11 2.66 -22.23 -28.87
N ALA A 12 3.37 -21.14 -28.56
CA ALA A 12 3.19 -19.86 -29.26
C ALA A 12 3.59 -19.94 -30.74
N ILE A 13 4.67 -20.64 -31.06
CA ILE A 13 5.11 -20.88 -32.44
C ILE A 13 4.09 -21.76 -33.16
N LYS A 14 3.65 -22.86 -32.53
CA LYS A 14 2.68 -23.80 -33.11
C LYS A 14 1.36 -23.13 -33.49
N ASN A 15 0.90 -22.16 -32.69
CA ASN A 15 -0.36 -21.45 -32.92
C ASN A 15 -0.20 -20.11 -33.63
N GLY A 16 1.01 -19.75 -34.07
CA GLY A 16 1.30 -18.49 -34.76
C GLY A 16 1.15 -17.21 -33.91
N SER A 17 1.02 -17.32 -32.58
CA SER A 17 0.84 -16.18 -31.68
C SER A 17 2.15 -15.51 -31.26
N ASN A 18 3.31 -16.06 -31.65
CA ASN A 18 4.63 -15.62 -31.22
C ASN A 18 4.89 -14.12 -31.40
N LEU A 19 4.58 -13.58 -32.59
CA LEU A 19 4.77 -12.15 -32.89
C LEU A 19 3.91 -11.24 -31.99
N CYS A 20 2.69 -11.68 -31.65
CA CYS A 20 1.81 -10.93 -30.77
C CYS A 20 2.36 -10.93 -29.34
N ILE A 21 2.81 -12.09 -28.85
CA ILE A 21 3.44 -12.23 -27.53
C ILE A 21 4.69 -11.35 -27.44
N ASP A 22 5.54 -11.31 -28.47
CA ASP A 22 6.74 -10.47 -28.48
C ASP A 22 6.40 -8.98 -28.34
N ARG A 23 5.37 -8.52 -29.06
CA ARG A 23 4.89 -7.13 -28.94
C ARG A 23 4.35 -6.84 -27.55
N LEU A 24 3.61 -7.77 -26.95
CA LEU A 24 3.09 -7.62 -25.60
C LEU A 24 4.20 -7.60 -24.56
N LEU A 25 5.25 -8.43 -24.70
CA LEU A 25 6.42 -8.40 -23.82
C LEU A 25 7.17 -7.06 -23.90
N ILE A 26 7.29 -6.47 -25.10
CA ILE A 26 7.89 -5.14 -25.29
C ILE A 26 7.05 -4.06 -24.59
N ILE A 27 5.73 -4.11 -24.75
CA ILE A 27 4.81 -3.18 -24.08
C ILE A 27 4.90 -3.36 -22.56
N GLU A 28 4.92 -4.61 -22.08
CA GLU A 28 5.07 -4.94 -20.67
C GLU A 28 6.36 -4.34 -20.10
N ALA A 29 7.49 -4.53 -20.77
CA ALA A 29 8.77 -3.94 -20.38
C ALA A 29 8.71 -2.41 -20.32
N ALA A 30 8.10 -1.75 -21.30
CA ALA A 30 7.92 -0.30 -21.31
C ALA A 30 7.06 0.18 -20.12
N LEU A 31 5.97 -0.53 -19.80
CA LEU A 31 5.12 -0.23 -18.65
C LEU A 31 5.84 -0.46 -17.32
N ILE A 32 6.70 -1.48 -17.21
CA ILE A 32 7.53 -1.71 -16.03
C ILE A 32 8.51 -0.55 -15.85
N LEU A 33 9.19 -0.11 -16.92
CA LEU A 33 10.10 1.03 -16.86
C LEU A 33 9.39 2.33 -16.45
N TRP A 34 8.16 2.55 -16.93
CA TRP A 34 7.32 3.64 -16.45
C TRP A 34 7.00 3.51 -14.96
N SER A 35 6.63 2.30 -14.53
CA SER A 35 6.30 1.99 -13.13
C SER A 35 7.48 2.27 -12.18
N TYR A 36 8.72 2.09 -12.62
CA TYR A 36 9.91 2.51 -11.85
C TYR A 36 9.91 4.00 -11.50
N ILE A 37 9.50 4.86 -12.44
CA ILE A 37 9.45 6.32 -12.24
C ILE A 37 8.35 6.66 -11.24
N GLU A 38 7.16 6.10 -11.43
CA GLU A 38 6.02 6.35 -10.55
C GLU A 38 6.26 5.86 -9.12
N CYS A 39 6.66 4.59 -8.96
CA CYS A 39 7.00 4.03 -7.66
C CYS A 39 8.23 4.72 -7.05
N GLY A 40 9.17 5.22 -7.88
CA GLY A 40 10.32 6.02 -7.46
C GLY A 40 9.91 7.33 -6.83
N SER A 41 8.99 8.03 -7.47
CA SER A 41 8.40 9.24 -6.92
C SER A 41 7.70 8.96 -5.58
N MET A 42 6.96 7.84 -5.49
CA MET A 42 6.29 7.45 -4.25
C MET A 42 7.26 7.10 -3.12
N TYR A 43 8.28 6.29 -3.40
CA TYR A 43 9.28 5.93 -2.41
C TYR A 43 10.04 7.15 -1.89
N TYR A 44 10.41 8.06 -2.80
CA TYR A 44 11.05 9.33 -2.45
C TYR A 44 10.16 10.17 -1.52
N MET A 45 8.87 10.30 -1.84
CA MET A 45 7.91 11.02 -1.00
C MET A 45 7.73 10.39 0.38
N LEU A 46 7.64 9.05 0.46
CA LEU A 46 7.62 8.33 1.74
C LEU A 46 8.90 8.55 2.55
N CYS A 47 10.04 8.83 1.91
CA CYS A 47 11.28 9.15 2.61
C CYS A 47 11.33 10.59 3.11
N ARG A 48 10.76 11.53 2.36
CA ARG A 48 10.83 12.97 2.63
C ARG A 48 9.71 13.46 3.54
N SER A 49 8.49 12.97 3.34
CA SER A 49 7.30 13.46 4.02
C SER A 49 7.10 12.78 5.38
N PRO A 50 6.92 13.54 6.48
CA PRO A 50 6.55 12.99 7.78
C PRO A 50 5.03 12.77 7.91
N GLN A 51 4.29 12.71 6.81
CA GLN A 51 2.83 12.64 6.82
C GLN A 51 2.26 11.43 7.58
N TYR A 52 2.91 10.28 7.50
CA TYR A 52 2.47 9.08 8.22
C TYR A 52 3.36 8.81 9.42
N HIS A 53 2.75 8.28 10.49
CA HIS A 53 3.46 7.76 11.64
C HIS A 53 4.62 6.85 11.21
N PRO A 54 5.81 6.89 11.86
CA PRO A 54 6.99 6.16 11.45
C PRO A 54 6.77 4.66 11.19
N ASN A 55 5.90 4.02 11.97
CA ASN A 55 5.56 2.61 11.82
C ASN A 55 4.88 2.32 10.48
N LEU A 56 3.81 3.04 10.16
CA LEU A 56 3.10 2.88 8.90
C LEU A 56 3.96 3.26 7.70
N ARG A 57 4.73 4.35 7.84
CA ARG A 57 5.67 4.79 6.82
C ARG A 57 6.72 3.73 6.51
N LEU A 58 7.21 3.01 7.51
CA LEU A 58 8.14 1.90 7.33
C LEU A 58 7.47 0.76 6.53
N LEU A 59 6.23 0.38 6.88
CA LEU A 59 5.48 -0.64 6.15
C LEU A 59 5.29 -0.26 4.67
N LEU A 60 4.86 0.97 4.39
CA LEU A 60 4.66 1.47 3.03
C LEU A 60 5.98 1.52 2.23
N LYS A 61 7.10 1.90 2.86
CA LYS A 61 8.42 1.85 2.21
C LYS A 61 8.80 0.43 1.81
N HIS A 62 8.52 -0.56 2.66
CA HIS A 62 8.77 -1.96 2.31
C HIS A 62 7.85 -2.46 1.19
N LEU A 63 6.58 -2.04 1.14
CA LEU A 63 5.68 -2.38 0.03
C LEU A 63 6.19 -1.84 -1.32
N VAL A 64 6.62 -0.59 -1.35
CA VAL A 64 7.13 0.02 -2.59
C VAL A 64 8.53 -0.52 -2.92
N GLY A 65 9.37 -0.69 -1.90
CA GLY A 65 10.72 -1.25 -2.01
C GLY A 65 10.74 -2.67 -2.58
N GLN A 66 9.87 -3.56 -2.09
CA GLN A 66 9.76 -4.92 -2.62
C GLN A 66 9.28 -4.93 -4.07
N TYR A 67 8.39 -4.01 -4.44
CA TYR A 67 7.86 -3.93 -5.80
C TYR A 67 8.95 -3.56 -6.81
N PHE A 68 9.93 -2.73 -6.45
CA PHE A 68 11.12 -2.49 -7.28
C PHE A 68 11.88 -3.78 -7.60
N VAL A 69 12.13 -4.60 -6.58
CA VAL A 69 12.85 -5.86 -6.76
C VAL A 69 12.02 -6.83 -7.61
N SER A 70 10.70 -6.85 -7.42
CA SER A 70 9.77 -7.66 -8.22
C SER A 70 9.78 -7.24 -9.70
N MET A 71 9.77 -5.94 -9.98
CA MET A 71 9.89 -5.39 -11.33
C MET A 71 11.25 -5.75 -11.98
N ALA A 72 12.35 -5.68 -11.22
CA ALA A 72 13.68 -6.09 -11.72
C ALA A 72 13.68 -7.58 -12.10
N CYS A 73 13.12 -8.43 -11.24
CA CYS A 73 12.98 -9.85 -11.53
C CYS A 73 12.14 -10.09 -12.78
N ARG A 74 11.06 -9.32 -12.99
CA ARG A 74 10.24 -9.45 -14.19
C ARG A 74 10.98 -9.01 -15.46
N LEU A 75 11.76 -7.94 -15.43
CA LEU A 75 12.60 -7.54 -16.57
C LEU A 75 13.60 -8.64 -16.94
N VAL A 76 14.20 -9.30 -15.94
CA VAL A 76 15.05 -10.47 -16.17
C VAL A 76 14.24 -11.59 -16.83
N GLN A 77 13.06 -11.93 -16.33
CA GLN A 77 12.19 -12.94 -16.95
C GLN A 77 11.84 -12.60 -18.41
N ILE A 78 11.45 -11.36 -18.71
CA ILE A 78 11.13 -10.90 -20.07
C ILE A 78 12.34 -11.05 -20.99
N PHE A 79 13.54 -10.70 -20.53
CA PHE A 79 14.78 -10.85 -21.31
C PHE A 79 14.99 -12.31 -21.76
N TYR A 80 14.78 -13.27 -20.85
CA TYR A 80 14.89 -14.70 -21.17
C TYR A 80 13.71 -15.22 -22.00
N GLU A 81 12.49 -14.71 -21.79
CA GLU A 81 11.30 -15.09 -22.57
C GLU A 81 11.35 -14.57 -24.02
N TYR A 82 12.02 -13.44 -24.24
CA TYR A 82 12.16 -12.80 -25.56
C TYR A 82 13.22 -13.49 -26.43
N ASP A 83 14.34 -13.92 -25.85
CA ASP A 83 15.39 -14.62 -26.60
C ASP A 83 15.04 -16.11 -26.83
N CYS A 84 14.34 -16.37 -27.94
CA CYS A 84 13.95 -17.71 -28.38
C CYS A 84 15.10 -18.73 -28.43
N THR A 85 16.35 -18.29 -28.65
CA THR A 85 17.49 -19.21 -28.81
C THR A 85 18.04 -19.73 -27.48
N LEU A 86 17.89 -18.97 -26.39
CA LEU A 86 18.20 -19.41 -25.02
C LEU A 86 17.07 -20.24 -24.41
N ALA A 87 15.82 -20.00 -24.82
CA ALA A 87 14.64 -20.73 -24.33
C ALA A 87 14.56 -22.19 -24.85
N GLN A 88 15.11 -22.47 -26.03
CA GLN A 88 15.15 -23.84 -26.61
C GLN A 88 16.41 -24.64 -26.25
N SER A 89 17.51 -23.97 -25.88
CA SER A 89 18.83 -24.61 -25.68
C SER A 89 19.17 -24.97 -24.24
N ARG A 90 18.34 -24.58 -23.26
CA ARG A 90 18.55 -24.94 -21.86
C ARG A 90 17.45 -25.89 -21.42
N GLU A 91 17.87 -27.07 -20.99
CA GLU A 91 17.13 -27.77 -19.95
C GLU A 91 16.81 -26.74 -18.86
N PHE A 92 15.52 -26.45 -18.71
CA PHE A 92 14.95 -25.57 -17.67
C PHE A 92 15.27 -26.05 -16.24
N ASP A 93 16.03 -27.14 -16.12
CA ASP A 93 16.42 -27.84 -14.90
C ASP A 93 17.74 -27.33 -14.27
N ASP A 94 18.49 -26.42 -14.91
CA ASP A 94 19.68 -25.88 -14.24
C ASP A 94 19.27 -24.81 -13.21
N ILE A 95 19.17 -25.26 -11.95
CA ILE A 95 18.95 -24.48 -10.71
C ILE A 95 19.88 -23.25 -10.63
N LYS A 96 20.98 -23.22 -11.42
CA LYS A 96 21.94 -22.12 -11.48
C LYS A 96 21.54 -20.97 -12.40
N SER A 97 20.44 -21.06 -13.14
CA SER A 97 20.05 -19.99 -14.08
C SER A 97 19.54 -18.72 -13.34
N PRO A 98 19.92 -17.50 -13.78
CA PRO A 98 19.36 -16.25 -13.24
C PRO A 98 17.83 -16.17 -13.36
N PHE A 99 17.26 -16.84 -14.37
CA PHE A 99 15.81 -16.94 -14.56
C PHE A 99 15.12 -17.67 -13.41
N PHE A 100 15.69 -18.78 -12.93
CA PHE A 100 15.16 -19.53 -11.80
C PHE A 100 15.13 -18.66 -10.54
N TYR A 101 16.25 -18.02 -10.19
CA TYR A 101 16.32 -17.12 -9.02
C TYR A 101 15.37 -15.93 -9.14
N ALA A 102 15.28 -15.30 -10.31
CA ALA A 102 14.35 -14.21 -10.57
C ALA A 102 12.90 -14.68 -10.38
N THR A 103 12.57 -15.89 -10.83
CA THR A 103 11.23 -16.45 -10.68
C THR A 103 10.90 -16.81 -9.23
N VAL A 104 11.83 -17.41 -8.50
CA VAL A 104 11.65 -17.70 -7.07
C VAL A 104 11.44 -16.43 -6.28
N LEU A 105 12.34 -15.46 -6.45
CA LEU A 105 12.27 -14.19 -5.76
C LEU A 105 10.98 -13.47 -6.11
N ARG A 106 10.63 -13.33 -7.39
CA ARG A 106 9.41 -12.64 -7.82
C ARG A 106 8.15 -13.24 -7.22
N ASN A 107 8.02 -14.57 -7.21
CA ASN A 107 6.85 -15.23 -6.62
C ASN A 107 6.71 -14.92 -5.12
N CYS A 108 7.82 -15.02 -4.36
CA CYS A 108 7.81 -14.61 -2.95
C CYS A 108 7.38 -13.14 -2.79
N LEU A 109 7.90 -12.24 -3.63
CA LEU A 109 7.56 -10.81 -3.56
C LEU A 109 6.09 -10.52 -3.92
N VAL A 110 5.51 -11.25 -4.88
CA VAL A 110 4.08 -11.13 -5.21
C VAL A 110 3.19 -11.50 -4.02
N PHE A 111 3.55 -12.54 -3.26
CA PHE A 111 2.81 -12.90 -2.04
C PHE A 111 2.90 -11.83 -0.93
N ILE A 112 3.96 -11.01 -0.92
CA ILE A 112 4.04 -9.83 -0.04
C ILE A 112 2.93 -8.85 -0.41
N ALA A 113 2.76 -8.55 -1.70
CA ALA A 113 1.70 -7.67 -2.18
C ALA A 113 0.31 -8.21 -1.82
N PHE A 114 0.04 -9.51 -2.03
CA PHE A 114 -1.23 -10.12 -1.65
C PHE A 114 -1.50 -10.11 -0.15
N SER A 115 -0.46 -10.10 0.69
CA SER A 115 -0.59 -10.21 2.15
C SER A 115 -0.34 -8.88 2.88
N PHE A 116 -0.22 -7.76 2.18
CA PHE A 116 0.13 -6.48 2.78
C PHE A 116 -1.02 -5.82 3.56
N ALA A 117 -2.26 -5.96 3.08
CA ALA A 117 -3.46 -5.40 3.71
C ALA A 117 -3.63 -5.78 5.20
N PRO A 118 -3.58 -7.06 5.62
CA PRO A 118 -3.75 -7.42 7.03
C PRO A 118 -2.67 -6.80 7.92
N VAL A 119 -1.42 -6.75 7.45
CA VAL A 119 -0.30 -6.18 8.19
C VAL A 119 -0.49 -4.69 8.45
N THR A 120 -0.89 -3.94 7.42
CA THR A 120 -1.22 -2.51 7.62
C THR A 120 -2.41 -2.33 8.55
N MET A 121 -3.42 -3.21 8.48
CA MET A 121 -4.59 -3.07 9.35
C MET A 121 -4.29 -3.36 10.81
N ILE A 122 -3.43 -4.34 11.11
CA ILE A 122 -2.96 -4.60 12.47
C ILE A 122 -2.25 -3.37 13.03
N GLU A 123 -1.37 -2.75 12.25
CA GLU A 123 -0.68 -1.51 12.67
C GLU A 123 -1.67 -0.35 12.91
N ARG A 124 -2.70 -0.20 12.06
CA ARG A 124 -3.75 0.80 12.25
C ARG A 124 -4.62 0.54 13.48
N LEU A 125 -4.96 -0.72 13.77
CA LEU A 125 -5.67 -1.10 15.00
C LEU A 125 -4.85 -0.77 16.25
N LEU A 126 -3.56 -1.10 16.24
CA LEU A 126 -2.65 -0.77 17.34
C LEU A 126 -2.55 0.74 17.56
N ALA A 127 -2.50 1.54 16.49
CA ALA A 127 -2.51 2.99 16.57
C ALA A 127 -3.79 3.54 17.21
N SER A 128 -4.96 2.96 16.87
CA SER A 128 -6.26 3.35 17.44
C SER A 128 -6.40 2.97 18.93
N PHE A 129 -5.94 1.76 19.30
CA PHE A 129 -6.02 1.28 20.69
C PHE A 129 -4.99 1.95 21.61
N LEU A 130 -3.75 2.17 21.14
CA LEU A 130 -2.64 2.69 21.94
C LEU A 130 -2.47 4.20 21.84
N MET A 131 -3.51 4.93 21.43
CA MET A 131 -3.52 6.37 21.15
C MET A 131 -2.84 7.26 22.21
N ALA A 132 -2.96 6.90 23.50
CA ALA A 132 -2.38 7.68 24.60
C ALA A 132 -0.85 7.85 24.52
N ASP A 133 -0.16 6.84 23.99
CA ASP A 133 1.31 6.75 23.97
C ASP A 133 1.90 6.40 22.60
N TYR A 134 1.07 6.05 21.60
CA TYR A 134 1.54 5.60 20.29
C TYR A 134 2.40 6.66 19.59
N GLU A 135 1.99 7.93 19.66
CA GLU A 135 2.74 9.06 19.08
C GLU A 135 3.97 9.46 19.91
N LYS A 136 3.97 9.18 21.21
CA LYS A 136 5.07 9.57 22.12
C LYS A 136 6.24 8.60 22.07
N LYS A 137 5.95 7.32 21.80
CA LYS A 137 6.95 6.25 21.73
C LYS A 137 6.94 5.66 20.32
N PRO A 138 8.02 5.81 19.54
CA PRO A 138 8.01 5.43 18.13
C PRO A 138 7.79 3.93 17.90
N ARG A 139 7.96 3.07 18.93
CA ARG A 139 7.66 1.62 18.95
C ARG A 139 7.96 0.90 17.62
N ARG A 140 9.12 1.21 17.02
CA ARG A 140 9.50 0.72 15.67
C ARG A 140 9.53 -0.81 15.58
N TYR A 141 9.74 -1.48 16.71
CA TYR A 141 9.68 -2.93 16.82
C TYR A 141 8.34 -3.51 16.33
N ILE A 142 7.23 -2.78 16.44
CA ILE A 142 5.91 -3.22 15.95
C ILE A 142 5.97 -3.43 14.44
N SER A 143 6.39 -2.40 13.69
CA SER A 143 6.50 -2.52 12.23
C SER A 143 7.56 -3.53 11.80
N ILE A 144 8.69 -3.61 12.52
CA ILE A 144 9.73 -4.59 12.21
C ILE A 144 9.20 -6.01 12.37
N LEU A 145 8.52 -6.31 13.48
CA LEU A 145 7.90 -7.63 13.71
C LEU A 145 6.87 -7.95 12.62
N LEU A 146 6.02 -6.98 12.29
CA LEU A 146 5.03 -7.12 11.23
C LEU A 146 5.66 -7.40 9.86
N ILE A 147 6.78 -6.73 9.52
CA ILE A 147 7.53 -6.98 8.29
C ILE A 147 8.14 -8.38 8.29
N VAL A 148 8.72 -8.82 9.41
CA VAL A 148 9.29 -10.17 9.52
C VAL A 148 8.22 -11.24 9.30
N ILE A 149 7.04 -11.08 9.93
CA ILE A 149 5.91 -11.99 9.74
C ILE A 149 5.46 -12.00 8.28
N LEU A 150 5.34 -10.81 7.67
CA LEU A 150 4.91 -10.66 6.27
C LEU A 150 5.87 -11.36 5.30
N TYR A 151 7.17 -11.12 5.44
CA TYR A 151 8.18 -11.72 4.57
C TYR A 151 8.28 -13.23 4.82
N GLY A 152 8.20 -13.68 6.08
CA GLY A 152 8.17 -15.11 6.42
C GLY A 152 6.99 -15.83 5.77
N TRP A 153 5.78 -15.25 5.87
CA TRP A 153 4.58 -15.76 5.22
C TRP A 153 4.70 -15.79 3.68
N ALA A 154 5.25 -14.72 3.09
CA ALA A 154 5.40 -14.62 1.65
C ALA A 154 6.46 -15.59 1.09
N VAL A 155 7.56 -15.81 1.82
CA VAL A 155 8.57 -16.82 1.49
C VAL A 155 7.98 -18.22 1.61
N PHE A 156 7.24 -18.50 2.68
CA PHE A 156 6.52 -19.77 2.85
C PHE A 156 5.61 -20.04 1.64
N CYS A 157 4.67 -19.14 1.35
CA CYS A 157 3.75 -19.27 0.22
C CYS A 157 4.47 -19.39 -1.13
N GLY A 158 5.51 -18.57 -1.36
CA GLY A 158 6.28 -18.59 -2.60
C GLY A 158 7.00 -19.92 -2.82
N ILE A 159 7.67 -20.46 -1.80
CA ILE A 159 8.36 -21.74 -1.88
C ILE A 159 7.36 -22.88 -2.08
N THR A 160 6.31 -22.95 -1.25
CA THR A 160 5.32 -24.04 -1.35
C THR A 160 4.56 -24.02 -2.66
N PHE A 161 4.35 -22.84 -3.26
CA PHE A 161 3.75 -22.69 -4.58
C PHE A 161 4.67 -23.21 -5.69
N ILE A 162 5.93 -22.75 -5.74
CA ILE A 162 6.89 -23.11 -6.79
C ILE A 162 7.21 -24.60 -6.80
N PHE A 163 7.43 -25.17 -5.61
CA PHE A 163 7.77 -26.58 -5.46
C PHE A 163 6.53 -27.48 -5.40
N GLU A 164 5.34 -26.92 -5.63
CA GLU A 164 4.07 -27.65 -5.65
C GLU A 164 3.84 -28.46 -4.35
N LEU A 165 4.38 -27.98 -3.22
CA LEU A 165 4.27 -28.63 -1.90
C LEU A 165 2.87 -28.51 -1.32
N LEU A 166 2.14 -27.46 -1.73
CA LEU A 166 0.76 -27.24 -1.38
C LEU A 166 -0.06 -26.98 -2.65
N PRO A 167 -1.35 -27.36 -2.67
CA PRO A 167 -2.20 -27.13 -3.82
C PRO A 167 -2.36 -25.63 -4.14
N THR A 168 -2.41 -25.27 -5.42
CA THR A 168 -2.60 -23.89 -5.89
C THR A 168 -3.77 -23.15 -5.22
N TYR A 169 -4.89 -23.84 -5.00
CA TYR A 169 -6.07 -23.26 -4.35
C TYR A 169 -5.84 -22.87 -2.90
N PHE A 170 -4.91 -23.51 -2.19
CA PHE A 170 -4.54 -23.13 -0.82
C PHE A 170 -3.98 -21.71 -0.80
N HIS A 171 -3.05 -21.40 -1.72
CA HIS A 171 -2.46 -20.08 -1.84
C HIS A 171 -3.48 -19.00 -2.22
N GLY A 172 -4.39 -19.34 -3.14
CA GLY A 172 -5.45 -18.44 -3.56
C GLY A 172 -6.44 -18.13 -2.43
N ILE A 173 -6.99 -19.17 -1.80
CA ILE A 173 -7.97 -19.03 -0.72
C ILE A 173 -7.35 -18.31 0.48
N SER A 174 -6.14 -18.69 0.91
CA SER A 174 -5.47 -18.04 2.04
C SER A 174 -5.23 -16.55 1.79
N SER A 175 -4.79 -16.17 0.59
CA SER A 175 -4.62 -14.77 0.20
C SER A 175 -5.94 -13.98 0.24
N LEU A 176 -7.03 -14.56 -0.27
CA LEU A 176 -8.34 -13.92 -0.23
C LEU A 176 -8.89 -13.80 1.18
N SER A 177 -8.78 -14.86 2.00
CA SER A 177 -9.21 -14.86 3.39
C SER A 177 -8.48 -13.81 4.21
N LEU A 178 -7.15 -13.69 4.07
CA LEU A 178 -6.36 -12.67 4.77
C LEU A 178 -6.79 -11.24 4.40
N ASN A 179 -7.02 -10.97 3.11
CA ASN A 179 -7.49 -9.66 2.67
C ASN A 179 -8.92 -9.37 3.14
N PHE A 180 -9.80 -10.38 3.16
CA PHE A 180 -11.16 -10.23 3.68
C PHE A 180 -11.14 -9.93 5.19
N CYS A 181 -10.31 -10.63 5.97
CA CYS A 181 -10.08 -10.31 7.38
C CYS A 181 -9.56 -8.88 7.57
N ALA A 182 -8.64 -8.41 6.72
CA ALA A 182 -8.15 -7.05 6.75
C ALA A 182 -9.26 -6.01 6.48
N LEU A 183 -10.18 -6.30 5.55
CA LEU A 183 -11.34 -5.45 5.28
C LEU A 183 -12.30 -5.39 6.47
N LEU A 184 -12.62 -6.54 7.09
CA LEU A 184 -13.44 -6.56 8.31
C LEU A 184 -12.79 -5.77 9.44
N ALA A 185 -11.50 -5.98 9.68
CA ALA A 185 -10.73 -5.21 10.64
C ALA A 185 -10.72 -3.71 10.33
N CYS A 186 -10.72 -3.33 9.04
CA CYS A 186 -10.88 -1.93 8.62
C CYS A 186 -12.23 -1.35 9.02
N PHE A 187 -13.32 -2.08 8.79
CA PHE A 187 -14.67 -1.66 9.19
C PHE A 187 -14.78 -1.51 10.71
N PHE A 188 -14.23 -2.46 11.48
CA PHE A 188 -14.19 -2.36 12.94
C PHE A 188 -13.37 -1.16 13.41
N ASN A 189 -12.20 -0.92 12.81
CA ASN A 189 -11.34 0.22 13.14
C ASN A 189 -12.05 1.55 12.84
N GLU A 190 -12.74 1.64 11.70
CA GLU A 190 -13.53 2.82 11.33
C GLU A 190 -14.68 3.04 12.31
N TYR A 191 -15.46 2.00 12.61
CA TYR A 191 -16.56 2.07 13.56
C TYR A 191 -16.09 2.50 14.96
N TYR A 192 -15.01 1.90 15.45
CA TYR A 192 -14.41 2.22 16.74
C TYR A 192 -13.97 3.69 16.80
N ASN A 193 -13.25 4.18 15.78
CA ASN A 193 -12.78 5.56 15.73
C ASN A 193 -13.93 6.57 15.58
N ARG A 194 -14.96 6.26 14.78
CA ARG A 194 -16.16 7.11 14.66
C ARG A 194 -16.91 7.23 15.98
N ARG A 195 -17.10 6.11 16.69
CA ARG A 195 -17.77 6.11 18.00
C ARG A 195 -16.96 6.90 19.03
N LYS A 196 -15.64 6.74 19.04
CA LYS A 196 -14.74 7.50 19.92
C LYS A 196 -14.76 9.00 19.61
N LEU A 197 -14.81 9.38 18.33
CA LEU A 197 -14.95 10.77 17.90
C LEU A 197 -16.30 11.36 18.35
N ALA A 198 -17.41 10.64 18.13
CA ALA A 198 -18.74 11.08 18.55
C ALA A 198 -18.81 11.31 20.08
N ASN A 199 -18.29 10.35 20.86
CA ASN A 199 -18.21 10.49 22.31
C ASN A 199 -17.32 11.67 22.76
N SER A 200 -16.30 12.03 21.98
CA SER A 200 -15.45 13.18 22.29
C SER A 200 -16.11 14.53 22.03
N LEU A 201 -17.14 14.57 21.17
CA LEU A 201 -17.87 15.80 20.83
C LEU A 201 -19.05 16.07 21.78
N VAL A 202 -19.61 15.02 22.38
CA VAL A 202 -20.66 15.14 23.39
C VAL A 202 -20.04 15.57 24.72
N ALA A 203 -20.22 16.85 25.07
CA ALA A 203 -19.90 17.34 26.39
C ALA A 203 -20.97 16.85 27.38
N SER A 204 -20.66 15.80 28.14
CA SER A 204 -21.48 15.28 29.23
C SER A 204 -20.64 15.25 30.50
N LYS A 205 -21.27 15.54 31.65
CA LYS A 205 -20.63 15.48 32.98
C LYS A 205 -20.05 14.10 33.30
N ASP A 206 -20.53 13.04 32.64
CA ASP A 206 -20.14 11.65 32.89
C ASP A 206 -19.11 11.10 31.88
N ILE A 207 -18.72 11.89 30.88
CA ILE A 207 -17.79 11.45 29.82
C ILE A 207 -16.44 12.14 30.03
N PRO A 208 -15.31 11.41 30.03
CA PRO A 208 -14.00 12.01 30.20
C PRO A 208 -13.76 13.10 29.15
N ASN A 209 -13.39 14.30 29.61
CA ASN A 209 -13.08 15.44 28.74
C ASN A 209 -11.89 15.10 27.84
N TYR A 210 -12.16 14.79 26.58
CA TYR A 210 -11.12 14.58 25.58
C TYR A 210 -10.40 15.89 25.26
N SER A 211 -9.08 15.90 25.44
CA SER A 211 -8.23 17.02 25.03
C SER A 211 -8.25 17.26 23.52
N LEU A 212 -7.96 18.49 23.10
CA LEU A 212 -7.90 18.87 21.68
C LEU A 212 -6.92 17.98 20.89
N SER A 213 -5.77 17.65 21.47
CA SER A 213 -4.77 16.78 20.85
C SER A 213 -5.29 15.35 20.64
N GLN A 214 -6.05 14.79 21.58
CA GLN A 214 -6.67 13.47 21.40
C GLN A 214 -7.72 13.47 20.29
N ARG A 215 -8.55 14.53 20.21
CA ARG A 215 -9.55 14.66 19.13
C ARG A 215 -8.88 14.75 17.76
N TYR A 216 -7.78 15.51 17.67
CA TYR A 216 -6.97 15.58 16.45
C TYR A 216 -6.43 14.21 16.04
N GLN A 217 -5.85 13.45 16.98
CA GLN A 217 -5.34 12.10 16.72
C GLN A 217 -6.44 11.12 16.28
N ILE A 218 -7.64 11.19 16.87
CA ILE A 218 -8.79 10.37 16.45
C ILE A 218 -9.19 10.71 15.00
N SER A 219 -9.28 12.02 14.68
CA SER A 219 -9.60 12.50 13.34
C SER A 219 -8.58 12.05 12.30
N GLU A 220 -7.29 12.16 12.61
CA GLU A 220 -6.20 11.74 11.74
C GLU A 220 -6.20 10.22 11.50
N ASN A 221 -6.41 9.42 12.56
CA ASN A 221 -6.54 7.98 12.45
C ASN A 221 -7.77 7.57 11.61
N LEU A 222 -8.89 8.28 11.76
CA LEU A 222 -10.09 8.04 10.96
C LEU A 222 -9.88 8.39 9.47
N LYS A 223 -9.28 9.55 9.18
CA LYS A 223 -8.93 9.95 7.81
C LYS A 223 -8.00 8.92 7.15
N THR A 224 -6.98 8.49 7.89
CA THR A 224 -6.04 7.47 7.42
C THR A 224 -6.76 6.14 7.20
N ALA A 225 -7.60 5.67 8.14
CA ALA A 225 -8.37 4.45 7.98
C ALA A 225 -9.27 4.46 6.72
N MET A 226 -9.91 5.59 6.40
CA MET A 226 -10.71 5.72 5.17
C MET A 226 -9.87 5.65 3.89
N LEU A 227 -8.66 6.23 3.88
CA LEU A 227 -7.72 6.10 2.77
C LEU A 227 -7.30 4.64 2.58
N PHE A 228 -6.91 3.96 3.66
CA PHE A 228 -6.53 2.55 3.62
C PHE A 228 -7.68 1.63 3.22
N LYS A 229 -8.92 1.92 3.62
CA LYS A 229 -10.11 1.18 3.19
C LYS A 229 -10.23 1.14 1.67
N ARG A 230 -10.05 2.29 1.00
CA ARG A 230 -10.06 2.36 -0.46
C ARG A 230 -8.93 1.52 -1.06
N GLY A 231 -7.72 1.63 -0.50
CA GLY A 231 -6.59 0.81 -0.92
C GLY A 231 -6.82 -0.69 -0.76
N ILE A 232 -7.44 -1.13 0.34
CA ILE A 232 -7.76 -2.54 0.62
C ILE A 232 -8.81 -3.06 -0.36
N VAL A 233 -9.84 -2.27 -0.69
CA VAL A 233 -10.85 -2.67 -1.69
C VAL A 233 -10.19 -2.89 -3.06
N VAL A 234 -9.30 -1.98 -3.48
CA VAL A 234 -8.51 -2.15 -4.71
C VAL A 234 -7.63 -3.40 -4.62
N ALA A 235 -6.96 -3.63 -3.48
CA ALA A 235 -6.14 -4.82 -3.27
C ALA A 235 -6.94 -6.13 -3.33
N ILE A 236 -8.15 -6.17 -2.78
CA ILE A 236 -9.05 -7.33 -2.87
C ILE A 236 -9.45 -7.60 -4.31
N PHE A 237 -9.85 -6.58 -5.06
CA PHE A 237 -10.21 -6.73 -6.47
C PHE A 237 -9.06 -7.33 -7.28
N PHE A 238 -7.85 -6.79 -7.13
CA PHE A 238 -6.67 -7.33 -7.81
C PHE A 238 -6.26 -8.70 -7.30
N SER A 239 -6.42 -8.98 -6.01
CA SER A 239 -6.15 -10.32 -5.45
C SER A 239 -7.10 -11.36 -6.04
N ILE A 240 -8.40 -11.05 -6.19
CA ILE A 240 -9.36 -11.93 -6.86
C ILE A 240 -8.95 -12.18 -8.31
N LEU A 241 -8.63 -11.13 -9.06
CA LEU A 241 -8.19 -11.25 -10.46
C LEU A 241 -6.95 -12.14 -10.58
N CYS A 242 -5.94 -11.90 -9.75
CA CYS A 242 -4.70 -12.68 -9.74
C CYS A 242 -4.93 -14.14 -9.31
N VAL A 243 -5.77 -14.40 -8.31
CA VAL A 243 -6.09 -15.76 -7.86
C VAL A 243 -6.83 -16.52 -8.95
N ILE A 244 -7.78 -15.89 -9.65
CA ILE A 244 -8.46 -16.50 -10.80
C ILE A 244 -7.42 -16.87 -11.87
N MET A 245 -6.50 -15.96 -12.23
CA MET A 245 -5.47 -16.24 -13.22
C MET A 245 -4.52 -17.37 -12.78
N ILE A 246 -4.12 -17.41 -11.51
CA ILE A 246 -3.29 -18.50 -10.96
C ILE A 246 -4.03 -19.84 -11.04
N LEU A 247 -5.30 -19.90 -10.66
CA LEU A 247 -6.12 -21.12 -10.74
C LEU A 247 -6.31 -21.58 -12.19
N LEU A 248 -6.64 -20.65 -13.10
CA LEU A 248 -6.76 -20.94 -14.52
C LEU A 248 -5.44 -21.45 -15.09
N SER A 249 -4.30 -20.87 -14.69
CA SER A 249 -2.97 -21.33 -15.15
C SER A 249 -2.66 -22.76 -14.72
N SER A 250 -3.18 -23.19 -13.56
CA SER A 250 -3.05 -24.56 -13.07
C SER A 250 -3.93 -25.55 -13.85
N ILE A 251 -5.08 -25.11 -14.39
CA ILE A 251 -6.02 -25.94 -15.15
C ILE A 251 -5.58 -26.05 -16.61
N TYR A 252 -5.26 -24.91 -17.24
CA TYR A 252 -4.96 -24.79 -18.67
C TYR A 252 -3.46 -24.92 -18.99
N LYS A 253 -2.70 -25.61 -18.15
CA LYS A 253 -1.23 -25.68 -18.22
C LYS A 253 -0.68 -26.15 -19.57
N SER A 254 -1.41 -27.02 -20.26
CA SER A 254 -1.03 -27.58 -21.57
C SER A 254 -1.87 -27.01 -22.73
N ASP A 255 -2.65 -25.97 -22.47
CA ASP A 255 -3.57 -25.37 -23.42
C ASP A 255 -2.96 -24.10 -24.03
N ASN A 256 -3.36 -23.78 -25.25
CA ASN A 256 -3.06 -22.55 -25.97
C ASN A 256 -3.37 -21.29 -25.14
N MET A 257 -4.31 -21.39 -24.18
CA MET A 257 -4.66 -20.32 -23.26
C MET A 257 -3.60 -20.00 -22.18
N PHE A 258 -2.65 -20.91 -21.90
CA PHE A 258 -1.69 -20.76 -20.80
C PHE A 258 -0.90 -19.44 -20.89
N ASN A 259 -0.33 -19.15 -22.06
CA ASN A 259 0.45 -17.93 -22.29
C ASN A 259 -0.39 -16.67 -22.07
N TRP A 260 -1.64 -16.69 -22.53
CA TRP A 260 -2.55 -15.55 -22.37
C TRP A 260 -2.91 -15.31 -20.91
N ILE A 261 -3.09 -16.37 -20.11
CA ILE A 261 -3.34 -16.28 -18.68
C ILE A 261 -2.11 -15.69 -17.96
N GLN A 262 -0.90 -16.14 -18.29
CA GLN A 262 0.34 -15.61 -17.70
C GLN A 262 0.57 -14.13 -18.04
N ILE A 263 0.36 -13.75 -19.31
CA ILE A 263 0.41 -12.34 -19.72
C ILE A 263 -0.65 -11.53 -18.94
N GLY A 264 -1.89 -12.01 -18.87
CA GLY A 264 -2.95 -11.35 -18.12
C GLY A 264 -2.61 -11.14 -16.64
N PHE A 265 -2.01 -12.14 -16.00
CA PHE A 265 -1.52 -12.04 -14.63
C PHE A 265 -0.43 -10.96 -14.48
N ASN A 266 0.54 -10.90 -15.37
CA ASN A 266 1.62 -9.91 -15.32
C ASN A 266 1.10 -8.48 -15.50
N TYR A 267 0.19 -8.26 -16.45
CA TYR A 267 -0.47 -6.96 -16.63
C TYR A 267 -1.31 -6.59 -15.41
N ALA A 268 -2.05 -7.53 -14.80
CA ALA A 268 -2.79 -7.29 -13.57
C ALA A 268 -1.86 -6.86 -12.42
N ALA A 269 -0.68 -7.49 -12.29
CA ALA A 269 0.33 -7.12 -11.31
C ALA A 269 0.89 -5.70 -11.53
N ILE A 270 1.13 -5.31 -12.78
CA ILE A 270 1.57 -3.94 -13.13
C ILE A 270 0.50 -2.92 -12.76
N ILE A 271 -0.75 -3.17 -13.15
CA ILE A 271 -1.88 -2.27 -12.85
C ILE A 271 -2.06 -2.12 -11.34
N TYR A 272 -1.89 -3.20 -10.56
CA TYR A 272 -1.92 -3.13 -9.11
C TYR A 272 -0.80 -2.22 -8.55
N GLY A 273 0.42 -2.37 -9.05
CA GLY A 273 1.57 -1.57 -8.63
C GLY A 273 1.45 -0.08 -8.94
N VAL A 274 0.85 0.27 -10.09
CA VAL A 274 0.53 1.65 -10.50
C VAL A 274 -0.71 2.20 -9.77
N GLY A 275 -1.68 1.33 -9.49
CA GLY A 275 -2.95 1.71 -8.86
C GLY A 275 -2.78 2.32 -7.47
N ILE A 276 -1.78 1.87 -6.70
CA ILE A 276 -1.53 2.38 -5.34
C ILE A 276 -1.00 3.82 -5.35
N PRO A 277 0.11 4.16 -6.03
CA PRO A 277 0.56 5.55 -6.15
C PRO A 277 -0.51 6.47 -6.78
N ALA A 278 -1.22 6.00 -7.80
CA ALA A 278 -2.34 6.75 -8.39
C ALA A 278 -3.44 7.04 -7.37
N ALA A 279 -3.89 6.04 -6.60
CA ALA A 279 -4.89 6.22 -5.55
C ALA A 279 -4.43 7.22 -4.48
N MET A 280 -3.16 7.16 -4.08
CA MET A 280 -2.56 8.11 -3.14
C MET A 280 -2.57 9.54 -3.70
N TYR A 281 -2.24 9.71 -4.99
CA TYR A 281 -2.29 11.01 -5.65
C TYR A 281 -3.71 11.61 -5.72
N TYR A 282 -4.73 10.80 -6.00
CA TYR A 282 -6.10 11.28 -6.11
C TYR A 282 -6.78 11.54 -4.77
N TYR A 283 -6.47 10.74 -3.74
CA TYR A 283 -7.20 10.78 -2.47
C TYR A 283 -6.46 11.45 -1.31
N ASP A 284 -5.14 11.57 -1.40
CA ASP A 284 -4.34 12.25 -0.38
C ASP A 284 -3.90 13.63 -0.87
N GLU A 285 -4.65 14.66 -0.47
CA GLU A 285 -4.39 16.05 -0.85
C GLU A 285 -3.00 16.54 -0.41
N ASN A 286 -2.48 16.04 0.72
CA ASN A 286 -1.13 16.41 1.16
C ASN A 286 -0.10 15.80 0.23
N TRP A 287 -0.31 14.53 -0.14
CA TRP A 287 0.54 13.82 -1.08
C TRP A 287 0.56 14.48 -2.46
N LYS A 288 -0.61 14.79 -3.00
CA LYS A 288 -0.78 15.51 -4.26
C LYS A 288 -0.01 16.82 -4.26
N ARG A 289 -0.16 17.61 -3.19
CA ARG A 289 0.54 18.90 -3.06
C ARG A 289 2.04 18.70 -2.99
N ASP A 290 2.52 17.77 -2.17
CA ASP A 290 3.95 17.50 -2.01
C ASP A 290 4.58 17.00 -3.32
N LEU A 291 3.87 16.16 -4.09
CA LEU A 291 4.27 15.70 -5.42
C LEU A 291 4.33 16.84 -6.43
N ILE A 292 3.32 17.71 -6.47
CA ILE A 292 3.31 18.90 -7.34
C ILE A 292 4.47 19.84 -6.98
N MET A 293 4.71 20.09 -5.69
CA MET A 293 5.82 20.93 -5.24
C MET A 293 7.18 20.34 -5.65
N PHE A 294 7.35 19.03 -5.53
CA PHE A 294 8.55 18.34 -5.99
C PHE A 294 8.72 18.47 -7.50
N PHE A 295 7.68 18.19 -8.28
CA PHE A 295 7.72 18.29 -9.73
C PHE A 295 8.06 19.72 -10.19
N ASN A 296 7.42 20.73 -9.59
CA ASN A 296 7.69 22.14 -9.90
C ASN A 296 9.14 22.54 -9.56
N LYS A 297 9.68 22.02 -8.46
CA LYS A 297 11.07 22.30 -8.06
C LYS A 297 12.09 21.65 -8.99
N TRP A 298 11.86 20.39 -9.40
CA TRP A 298 12.83 19.60 -10.16
C TRP A 298 12.71 19.78 -11.67
N VAL A 299 11.49 19.83 -12.20
CA VAL A 299 11.24 19.91 -13.65
C VAL A 299 11.16 21.36 -14.12
N LEU A 300 10.41 22.20 -13.40
CA LEU A 300 10.18 23.59 -13.83
C LEU A 300 11.20 24.58 -13.27
N ARG A 301 12.05 24.17 -12.30
CA ARG A 301 12.99 25.03 -11.54
C ARG A 301 12.35 26.33 -11.02
N LYS A 302 11.02 26.34 -10.87
CA LYS A 302 10.28 27.47 -10.34
C LYS A 302 10.23 27.32 -8.82
N LEU A 303 10.77 28.29 -8.09
CA LEU A 303 10.41 28.44 -6.68
C LEU A 303 8.89 28.64 -6.64
N PRO A 304 8.14 27.86 -5.85
CA PRO A 304 6.72 28.10 -5.72
C PRO A 304 6.57 29.51 -5.16
N ALA A 305 5.96 30.41 -5.96
CA ALA A 305 5.48 31.68 -5.47
C ALA A 305 4.69 31.37 -4.21
N THR A 306 5.12 31.95 -3.09
CA THR A 306 4.58 31.77 -1.74
C THR A 306 3.13 31.31 -1.77
N VAL A 307 2.91 29.99 -1.70
CA VAL A 307 1.60 29.43 -1.37
C VAL A 307 1.46 29.59 0.14
N ASN A 308 1.42 30.86 0.56
CA ASN A 308 0.74 31.34 1.76
C ASN A 308 -0.77 31.27 1.51
N ALA A 309 -1.26 30.24 0.80
CA ALA A 309 -2.63 29.82 1.02
C ALA A 309 -2.60 29.29 2.45
N GLU A 310 -3.05 30.14 3.37
CA GLU A 310 -3.44 29.77 4.72
C GLU A 310 -3.92 28.32 4.68
N ARG A 311 -3.39 27.48 5.58
CA ARG A 311 -3.91 26.14 5.80
C ARG A 311 -5.42 26.28 6.00
N SER A 312 -6.22 26.16 4.93
CA SER A 312 -7.67 26.06 5.07
C SER A 312 -7.86 24.72 5.75
N LEU A 313 -7.97 24.78 7.07
CA LEU A 313 -8.22 23.63 7.90
C LEU A 313 -9.52 23.06 7.37
N LYS A 314 -9.45 21.93 6.70
CA LYS A 314 -10.67 21.20 6.35
C LYS A 314 -11.04 20.34 7.53
N SER A 315 -12.33 20.26 7.85
CA SER A 315 -12.84 19.33 8.86
C SER A 315 -12.45 17.90 8.47
N THR A 316 -12.56 16.95 9.41
CA THR A 316 -12.37 15.51 9.16
C THR A 316 -13.18 14.99 7.95
N PHE A 317 -14.24 15.71 7.56
CA PHE A 317 -15.15 15.39 6.46
C PHE A 317 -14.92 16.22 5.19
N GLY A 318 -13.89 17.07 5.14
CA GLY A 318 -13.50 17.81 3.95
C GLY A 318 -14.13 19.20 3.78
N GLU A 319 -14.97 19.64 4.72
CA GLU A 319 -15.57 20.98 4.72
C GLU A 319 -14.52 22.03 5.12
N ARG A 320 -14.53 23.21 4.50
CA ARG A 320 -13.62 24.30 4.91
C ARG A 320 -14.01 24.79 6.29
N MET A 321 -13.12 24.66 7.27
CA MET A 321 -13.24 25.38 8.54
C MET A 321 -12.78 26.82 8.29
N ILE A 322 -13.71 27.75 8.48
CA ILE A 322 -13.40 29.18 8.54
C ILE A 322 -12.66 29.39 9.85
N HIS A 323 -11.35 29.54 9.78
CA HIS A 323 -10.52 29.73 10.95
C HIS A 323 -10.47 31.24 11.27
N GLU A 324 -11.43 31.74 12.05
CA GLU A 324 -11.29 33.05 12.70
C GLU A 324 -10.26 32.92 13.83
N LYS A 325 -8.97 32.93 13.47
CA LYS A 325 -7.82 32.82 14.39
C LYS A 325 -7.91 33.82 15.55
N ASN A 326 -8.50 34.99 15.30
CA ASN A 326 -8.73 36.03 16.30
C ASN A 326 -9.79 35.63 17.33
N ARG A 327 -10.79 34.83 16.95
CA ARG A 327 -11.94 34.50 17.78
C ARG A 327 -11.65 33.34 18.72
N GLU A 328 -10.93 32.30 18.27
CA GLU A 328 -10.45 31.23 19.17
C GLU A 328 -9.39 31.74 20.16
N THR A 329 -8.46 32.58 19.69
CA THR A 329 -7.47 33.21 20.57
C THR A 329 -8.15 34.10 21.61
N ALA A 330 -9.15 34.88 21.20
CA ALA A 330 -9.96 35.69 22.12
C ALA A 330 -10.73 34.81 23.11
N ILE A 331 -11.41 33.75 22.67
CA ILE A 331 -12.14 32.82 23.56
C ILE A 331 -11.18 32.15 24.55
N TYR A 332 -10.00 31.73 24.11
CA TYR A 332 -8.97 31.14 24.97
C TYR A 332 -8.49 32.12 26.04
N PHE A 333 -8.14 33.36 25.65
CA PHE A 333 -7.73 34.38 26.61
C PHE A 333 -8.86 34.82 27.55
N GLN A 334 -10.10 34.83 27.06
CA GLN A 334 -11.28 35.15 27.85
C GLN A 334 -11.55 34.08 28.91
N GLN A 335 -11.44 32.79 28.56
CA GLN A 335 -11.50 31.67 29.50
C GLN A 335 -10.36 31.72 30.53
N LEU A 336 -9.15 32.02 30.08
CA LEU A 336 -7.97 32.15 30.96
C LEU A 336 -8.13 33.29 31.97
N GLN A 337 -8.68 34.42 31.53
CA GLN A 337 -8.95 35.58 32.38
C GLN A 337 -10.05 35.27 33.40
N GLN A 338 -11.06 34.50 33.00
CA GLN A 338 -12.13 34.04 33.88
C GLN A 338 -11.58 33.09 34.96
N ASP A 339 -10.77 32.10 34.58
CA ASP A 339 -10.10 31.17 35.49
C ASP A 339 -9.15 31.86 36.48
N TRP A 340 -8.46 32.92 36.03
CA TRP A 340 -7.62 33.73 36.90
C TRP A 340 -8.45 34.55 37.90
N SER A 341 -9.56 35.15 37.45
CA SER A 341 -10.44 35.93 38.31
C SER A 341 -11.16 35.10 39.38
N GLU A 342 -11.54 33.86 39.05
CA GLU A 342 -12.13 32.93 40.01
C GLU A 342 -11.10 32.44 41.05
N LYS A 343 -9.83 32.30 40.66
CA LYS A 343 -8.74 31.98 41.60
C LYS A 343 -8.48 33.11 42.57
N THR A 344 -8.48 34.38 42.13
CA THR A 344 -8.25 35.53 43.02
C THR A 344 -9.37 35.69 44.05
N GLN A 345 -10.63 35.40 43.71
CA GLN A 345 -11.75 35.43 44.66
C GLN A 345 -11.66 34.34 45.74
N LYS A 346 -11.08 33.17 45.43
CA LYS A 346 -10.91 32.07 46.41
C LYS A 346 -9.74 32.28 47.38
N THR A 347 -8.80 33.17 47.09
CA THR A 347 -7.68 33.53 47.97
C THR A 347 -7.98 34.65 48.98
N HIS A 348 -9.16 35.27 48.92
CA HIS A 348 -9.58 36.34 49.82
C HIS A 348 -10.73 35.95 50.78
N VAL A 349 -10.96 34.66 50.99
CA VAL A 349 -11.87 34.13 52.02
C VAL A 349 -11.08 33.43 53.11
#